data_AF-A0A512ILW7-F1
#
_entry.id   AF-A0A512ILW7-F1
#
_cell.length_a   1.000
_cell.length_b   1.000
_cell.length_c   1.000
_cell.angle_alpha   90.00
_cell.angle_beta   90.00
_cell.angle_gamma   90.00
#
_symmetry.space_group_name_H-M   'P 1'
#
loop_
_entity.id
_entity.type
_entity.pdbx_description
1 polymer ?
#
loop_
_entity_poly.entity_id
_entity_poly.type
_entity_poly.pdbx_seq_one_letter_code
_entity_poly.pdbx_strand_id
1 'polypeptide(L)'
;MHAGLPIAILFFAASPLTASAQVQPRSTDTTPPSTSAAAPPPVISCASLANLRTVLRDAKDDAVAAIPVITDPKSDLGCSLLDRRAVTGTADHVALNGRAYECLSLQGTNVCHWTVAGSATPPTTAAAPTRPAPSPSSQGKSKR
;
A
#
# COMPACT_ATOMS: atom_id res chain seq x y z
N MET A 1 52.33 7.31 4.90
CA MET A 1 52.50 7.51 6.35
C MET A 1 51.10 7.47 6.95
N HIS A 2 50.80 6.43 7.73
CA HIS A 2 49.49 6.20 8.34
C HIS A 2 49.37 6.96 9.67
N ALA A 3 48.25 7.64 9.89
CA ALA A 3 47.72 8.06 11.19
C ALA A 3 46.21 8.33 10.96
N GLY A 4 45.21 7.69 11.56
CA GLY A 4 45.14 6.82 12.74
C GLY A 4 44.63 7.60 13.95
N LEU A 5 43.30 7.60 14.20
CA LEU A 5 42.63 7.70 15.54
C LEU A 5 41.08 7.65 15.39
N PRO A 6 40.27 7.39 16.44
CA PRO A 6 39.69 6.07 16.68
C PRO A 6 38.14 6.03 16.76
N ILE A 7 37.64 4.80 16.64
CA ILE A 7 36.26 4.34 16.81
C ILE A 7 35.80 4.54 18.26
N ALA A 8 34.69 5.25 18.46
CA ALA A 8 33.96 5.27 19.74
C ALA A 8 32.79 4.28 19.67
N ILE A 9 32.92 3.17 20.40
CA ILE A 9 31.90 2.14 20.59
C ILE A 9 30.96 2.60 21.72
N LEU A 10 29.70 2.87 21.41
CA LEU A 10 28.66 3.06 22.42
C LEU A 10 27.97 1.72 22.69
N PHE A 11 28.30 1.13 23.84
CA PHE A 11 27.62 -0.01 24.43
C PHE A 11 26.19 0.38 24.84
N PHE A 12 25.19 -0.24 24.23
CA PHE A 12 23.82 -0.22 24.74
C PHE A 12 23.67 -1.26 25.85
N ALA A 13 23.37 -0.78 27.05
CA ALA A 13 23.13 -1.57 28.24
C ALA A 13 21.82 -2.36 28.13
N ALA A 14 21.91 -3.68 28.29
CA ALA A 14 20.79 -4.59 28.45
C ALA A 14 20.24 -4.49 29.87
N SER A 15 18.91 -4.40 30.02
CA SER A 15 18.22 -4.61 31.31
C SER A 15 17.45 -5.93 31.26
N PRO A 16 17.54 -6.77 32.32
CA PRO A 16 16.86 -8.05 32.42
C PRO A 16 15.47 -7.89 33.04
N LEU A 17 14.47 -8.61 32.52
CA LEU A 17 13.24 -8.89 33.26
C LEU A 17 12.91 -10.38 33.28
N THR A 18 12.35 -10.73 34.43
CA THR A 18 12.24 -12.00 35.12
C THR A 18 11.25 -12.98 34.48
N ALA A 19 11.53 -14.27 34.72
CA ALA A 19 10.73 -15.42 34.36
C ALA A 19 9.28 -15.38 34.86
N SER A 20 8.38 -15.98 34.07
CA SER A 20 7.11 -16.55 34.54
C SER A 20 6.83 -17.82 33.73
N ALA A 21 7.00 -18.97 34.38
CA ALA A 21 6.50 -20.24 33.89
C ALA A 21 4.96 -20.25 34.05
N GLN A 22 4.24 -20.25 32.94
CA GLN A 22 2.81 -20.55 32.89
C GLN A 22 2.62 -21.70 31.90
N VAL A 23 2.58 -22.92 32.45
CA VAL A 23 2.06 -24.09 31.74
C VAL A 23 0.55 -23.95 31.73
N GLN A 24 0.00 -23.49 30.60
CA GLN A 24 -1.43 -23.57 30.31
C GLN A 24 -1.71 -24.70 29.31
N PRO A 25 -2.83 -25.42 29.47
CA PRO A 25 -3.13 -26.68 28.81
C PRO A 25 -3.25 -26.54 27.29
N ARG A 26 -2.70 -27.54 26.60
CA ARG A 26 -2.73 -27.70 25.15
C ARG A 26 -4.15 -28.08 24.72
N SER A 27 -4.98 -27.08 24.43
CA SER A 27 -6.24 -27.28 23.70
C SER A 27 -5.93 -27.60 22.25
N THR A 28 -6.29 -28.81 21.85
CA THR A 28 -6.30 -29.28 20.46
C THR A 28 -7.42 -28.58 19.71
N ASP A 29 -7.07 -27.59 18.90
CA ASP A 29 -7.87 -27.16 17.76
C ASP A 29 -6.92 -26.81 16.62
N THR A 30 -6.56 -27.84 15.84
CA THR A 30 -5.84 -27.65 14.57
C THR A 30 -6.86 -27.19 13.54
N THR A 31 -7.28 -25.93 13.67
CA THR A 31 -7.81 -25.18 12.54
C THR A 31 -6.62 -24.85 11.63
N PRO A 32 -6.62 -25.25 10.34
CA PRO A 32 -5.52 -24.93 9.45
C PRO A 32 -5.35 -23.40 9.38
N PRO A 33 -4.11 -22.87 9.37
CA PRO A 33 -3.88 -21.45 9.27
C PRO A 33 -4.52 -20.96 7.97
N SER A 34 -5.57 -20.16 8.13
CA SER A 34 -6.15 -19.41 7.02
C SER A 34 -5.01 -18.59 6.44
N THR A 35 -4.61 -18.91 5.20
CA THR A 35 -3.56 -18.21 4.48
C THR A 35 -3.95 -16.75 4.39
N SER A 36 -3.41 -15.94 5.31
CA SER A 36 -3.60 -14.50 5.32
C SER A 36 -3.09 -13.99 3.99
N ALA A 37 -4.00 -13.56 3.12
CA ALA A 37 -3.63 -13.00 1.83
C ALA A 37 -2.65 -11.86 2.07
N ALA A 38 -1.46 -11.95 1.45
CA ALA A 38 -0.43 -10.94 1.59
C ALA A 38 -1.01 -9.56 1.24
N ALA A 39 -0.71 -8.57 2.08
CA ALA A 39 -1.15 -7.20 1.84
C ALA A 39 -0.63 -6.73 0.46
N PRO A 40 -1.44 -5.98 -0.32
CA PRO A 40 -0.99 -5.47 -1.60
C PRO A 40 0.24 -4.55 -1.42
N PRO A 41 1.18 -4.56 -2.38
CA PRO A 41 2.38 -3.75 -2.25
C PRO A 41 2.05 -2.26 -2.24
N PRO A 42 2.83 -1.45 -1.49
CA PRO A 42 2.66 0.01 -1.46
C PRO A 42 2.91 0.61 -2.84
N VAL A 43 2.39 1.82 -3.05
CA VAL A 43 2.53 2.55 -4.32
C VAL A 43 3.43 3.75 -4.15
N ILE A 44 4.20 4.09 -5.19
CA ILE A 44 4.92 5.36 -5.20
C ILE A 44 3.90 6.48 -5.39
N SER A 45 3.98 7.49 -4.54
CA SER A 45 3.14 8.68 -4.58
C SER A 45 3.99 9.92 -4.34
N CYS A 46 3.72 11.01 -5.07
CA CYS A 46 4.38 12.29 -4.84
C CYS A 46 3.37 13.43 -4.76
N ALA A 47 3.60 14.41 -3.88
CA ALA A 47 2.75 15.60 -3.81
C ALA A 47 2.83 16.47 -5.10
N SER A 48 3.88 16.29 -5.89
CA SER A 48 4.09 16.94 -7.19
C SER A 48 4.13 15.91 -8.32
N LEU A 49 3.27 16.09 -9.32
CA LEU A 49 3.26 15.25 -10.54
C LEU A 49 4.57 15.36 -11.31
N ALA A 50 5.18 16.54 -11.35
CA ALA A 50 6.46 16.75 -12.01
C ALA A 50 7.57 15.91 -11.34
N ASN A 51 7.56 15.85 -10.01
CA ASN A 51 8.54 15.07 -9.25
C ASN A 51 8.33 13.57 -9.46
N LEU A 52 7.09 13.08 -9.44
CA LEU A 52 6.77 11.69 -9.79
C LEU A 52 7.33 11.33 -11.18
N ARG A 53 7.10 12.19 -12.17
CA ARG A 53 7.58 11.98 -13.54
C ARG A 53 9.10 11.98 -13.63
N THR A 54 9.80 12.79 -12.85
CA THR A 54 11.27 12.78 -12.82
C THR A 54 11.78 11.49 -12.20
N VAL A 55 11.28 11.11 -11.03
CA VAL A 55 11.64 9.85 -10.35
C VAL A 55 11.45 8.65 -11.26
N LEU A 56 10.28 8.54 -11.90
CA LEU A 56 10.00 7.41 -12.79
C LEU A 56 10.88 7.43 -14.04
N ARG A 57 11.14 8.60 -14.64
CA ARG A 57 12.05 8.68 -15.81
C ARG A 57 13.48 8.27 -15.45
N ASP A 58 13.99 8.75 -14.32
CA ASP A 58 15.34 8.42 -13.85
C ASP A 58 15.47 6.93 -13.54
N ALA A 59 14.39 6.33 -13.02
CA ALA A 59 14.26 4.90 -12.79
C ALA A 59 13.86 4.09 -14.04
N LYS A 60 13.78 4.70 -15.23
CA LYS A 60 13.35 4.04 -16.48
C LYS A 60 12.01 3.30 -16.36
N ASP A 61 11.07 3.93 -15.67
CA ASP A 61 9.74 3.43 -15.32
C ASP A 61 9.72 2.17 -14.43
N ASP A 62 10.86 1.79 -13.83
CA ASP A 62 10.93 0.74 -12.82
C ASP A 62 10.61 1.32 -11.42
N ALA A 63 9.41 1.01 -10.94
CA ALA A 63 8.97 1.46 -9.62
C ALA A 63 9.86 0.92 -8.48
N VAL A 64 10.43 -0.29 -8.61
CA VAL A 64 11.32 -0.85 -7.58
C VAL A 64 12.65 -0.09 -7.56
N ALA A 65 13.19 0.22 -8.73
CA ALA A 65 14.42 1.01 -8.86
C ALA A 65 14.27 2.45 -8.35
N ALA A 66 13.05 2.99 -8.32
CA ALA A 66 12.75 4.30 -7.77
C ALA A 66 12.71 4.35 -6.23
N ILE A 67 12.50 3.20 -5.55
CA ILE A 67 12.33 3.15 -4.08
C ILE A 67 13.52 3.78 -3.34
N PRO A 68 14.79 3.42 -3.62
CA PRO A 68 15.92 3.98 -2.90
C PRO A 68 15.98 5.51 -2.94
N VAL A 69 15.59 6.12 -4.07
CA VAL A 69 15.60 7.58 -4.27
C VAL A 69 14.53 8.27 -3.44
N ILE A 70 13.32 7.69 -3.35
CA ILE A 70 12.21 8.31 -2.61
C ILE A 70 12.25 8.01 -1.11
N THR A 71 12.97 6.97 -0.69
CA THR A 71 13.16 6.64 0.73
C THR A 71 14.46 7.19 1.31
N ASP A 72 15.31 7.83 0.50
CA ASP A 72 16.51 8.49 1.01
C ASP A 72 16.09 9.65 1.96
N PRO A 73 16.59 9.70 3.19
CA PRO A 73 16.22 10.75 4.16
C PRO A 73 16.64 12.17 3.72
N LYS A 74 17.49 12.31 2.71
CA LYS A 74 17.89 13.58 2.09
C LYS A 74 17.03 13.95 0.88
N SER A 75 16.12 13.08 0.45
CA SER A 75 15.24 13.33 -0.68
C SER A 75 14.21 14.39 -0.31
N ASP A 76 14.18 15.49 -1.07
CA ASP A 76 13.24 16.60 -0.93
C ASP A 76 12.14 16.58 -2.02
N LEU A 77 12.05 15.49 -2.77
CA LEU A 77 11.13 15.34 -3.90
C LEU A 77 9.65 15.27 -3.49
N GLY A 78 9.35 15.17 -2.19
CA GLY A 78 7.98 15.03 -1.69
C GLY A 78 7.30 13.75 -2.15
N CYS A 79 8.10 12.70 -2.41
CA CYS A 79 7.66 11.38 -2.82
C CYS A 79 7.77 10.40 -1.65
N SER A 80 6.88 9.43 -1.59
CA SER A 80 6.88 8.39 -0.56
C SER A 80 6.23 7.10 -1.06
N LEU A 81 6.43 6.03 -0.30
CA LEU A 81 5.62 4.83 -0.40
C LEU A 81 4.30 5.06 0.33
N LEU A 82 3.20 4.99 -0.41
CA LEU A 82 1.85 5.16 0.09
C LEU A 82 1.18 3.79 0.27
N ASP A 83 0.61 3.57 1.46
CA ASP A 83 -0.29 2.45 1.69
C ASP A 83 -1.60 2.68 0.94
N ARG A 84 -2.01 1.70 0.12
CA ARG A 84 -3.27 1.75 -0.64
C ARG A 84 -4.48 1.90 0.27
N ARG A 85 -4.41 1.47 1.54
CA ARG A 85 -5.49 1.62 2.52
C ARG A 85 -5.76 3.07 2.93
N ALA A 86 -4.78 3.96 2.75
CA ALA A 86 -4.93 5.38 3.07
C ALA A 86 -5.65 6.17 1.95
N VAL A 87 -5.86 5.55 0.78
CA VAL A 87 -6.52 6.15 -0.38
C VAL A 87 -8.03 6.10 -0.20
N THR A 88 -8.68 7.25 -0.25
CA THR A 88 -10.14 7.39 -0.14
C THR A 88 -10.81 7.58 -1.49
N GLY A 89 -10.04 7.88 -2.54
CA GLY A 89 -10.55 8.05 -3.89
C GLY A 89 -9.51 8.64 -4.84
N THR A 90 -9.98 9.05 -6.02
CA THR A 90 -9.21 9.81 -7.02
C THR A 90 -9.85 11.19 -7.16
N ALA A 91 -9.08 12.25 -6.93
CA ALA A 91 -9.53 13.63 -7.05
C ALA A 91 -9.39 14.17 -8.49
N ASP A 92 -8.41 13.68 -9.24
CA ASP A 92 -8.11 14.15 -10.60
C ASP A 92 -7.37 13.07 -11.40
N HIS A 93 -7.38 13.20 -12.73
CA HIS A 93 -6.71 12.31 -13.67
C HIS A 93 -6.07 13.13 -14.79
N VAL A 94 -4.84 12.81 -15.15
CA VAL A 94 -4.17 13.45 -16.31
C VAL A 94 -3.37 12.44 -17.13
N ALA A 95 -3.39 12.60 -18.45
CA ALA A 95 -2.56 11.84 -19.36
C ALA A 95 -1.47 12.74 -19.97
N LEU A 96 -0.21 12.34 -19.82
CA LEU A 96 0.94 13.11 -20.28
C LEU A 96 1.98 12.17 -20.90
N ASN A 97 2.37 12.43 -22.14
CA ASN A 97 3.33 11.61 -22.91
C ASN A 97 2.93 10.12 -22.99
N GLY A 98 1.64 9.86 -23.18
CA GLY A 98 1.11 8.49 -23.29
C GLY A 98 1.02 7.72 -21.99
N ARG A 99 1.33 8.34 -20.83
CA ARG A 99 1.14 7.75 -19.50
C ARG A 99 0.03 8.48 -18.75
N ALA A 100 -0.86 7.72 -18.14
CA ALA A 100 -1.92 8.24 -17.28
C ALA A 100 -1.47 8.31 -15.81
N TYR A 101 -1.91 9.34 -15.12
CA TYR A 101 -1.62 9.63 -13.72
C TYR A 101 -2.91 10.00 -12.99
N GLU A 102 -2.97 9.62 -11.72
CA GLU A 102 -4.11 9.88 -10.86
C GLU A 102 -3.66 10.70 -9.66
N CYS A 103 -4.43 11.76 -9.36
CA CYS A 103 -4.35 12.48 -8.11
C CYS A 103 -5.19 11.72 -7.08
N LEU A 104 -4.54 11.17 -6.05
CA LEU A 104 -5.22 10.43 -5.00
C LEU A 104 -5.76 11.38 -3.94
N SER A 105 -7.01 11.14 -3.54
CA SER A 105 -7.56 11.67 -2.29
C SER A 105 -7.09 10.78 -1.14
N LEU A 106 -6.50 11.37 -0.10
CA LEU A 106 -6.03 10.63 1.08
C LEU A 106 -6.78 11.05 2.33
N GLN A 107 -6.88 10.15 3.29
CA GLN A 107 -7.47 10.49 4.59
C GLN A 107 -6.59 11.52 5.33
N GLY A 108 -7.21 12.60 5.82
CA GLY A 108 -6.54 13.58 6.68
C GLY A 108 -5.71 14.64 5.95
N THR A 109 -5.73 14.70 4.62
CA THR A 109 -5.07 15.75 3.84
C THR A 109 -5.88 16.13 2.59
N ASN A 110 -5.82 17.41 2.22
CA ASN A 110 -6.36 17.94 0.96
C ASN A 110 -5.26 18.10 -0.11
N VAL A 111 -4.03 17.68 0.19
CA VAL A 111 -2.92 17.72 -0.76
C VAL A 111 -3.10 16.61 -1.77
N CYS A 112 -2.94 16.95 -3.05
CA CYS A 112 -2.97 16.00 -4.13
C CYS A 112 -1.72 15.11 -4.11
N HIS A 113 -1.92 13.80 -4.09
CA HIS A 113 -0.86 12.80 -4.10
C HIS A 113 -0.89 12.04 -5.43
N TRP A 114 0.01 12.36 -6.34
CA TRP A 114 0.04 11.80 -7.68
C TRP A 114 0.67 10.42 -7.71
N THR A 115 0.07 9.49 -8.46
CA THR A 115 0.62 8.17 -8.78
C THR A 115 0.35 7.82 -10.25
N VAL A 116 0.90 6.70 -10.72
CA VAL A 116 0.53 6.15 -12.04
C VAL A 116 -0.88 5.60 -11.97
N ALA A 117 -1.73 5.92 -12.95
CA ALA A 117 -3.13 5.53 -12.93
C ALA A 117 -3.32 4.00 -12.74
N GLY A 118 -4.27 3.61 -11.90
CA GLY A 118 -4.56 2.20 -11.58
C GLY A 118 -3.58 1.56 -10.58
N SER A 119 -2.53 2.26 -10.15
CA SER A 119 -1.59 1.72 -9.15
C SER A 119 -2.22 1.59 -7.78
N ALA A 120 -3.10 2.52 -7.40
CA ALA A 120 -3.72 2.58 -6.07
C ALA A 120 -4.88 1.59 -5.89
N THR A 121 -5.52 1.17 -6.97
CA THR A 121 -6.63 0.21 -6.91
C THR A 121 -6.09 -1.15 -6.48
N PRO A 122 -6.58 -1.76 -5.39
CA PRO A 122 -6.24 -3.15 -5.11
C PRO A 122 -6.75 -4.02 -6.28
N PRO A 123 -6.01 -5.07 -6.70
CA PRO A 123 -6.55 -6.02 -7.65
C PRO A 123 -7.85 -6.56 -7.07
N THR A 124 -8.97 -6.27 -7.72
CA THR A 124 -10.26 -6.79 -7.25
C THR A 124 -10.12 -8.31 -7.27
N THR A 125 -10.25 -8.97 -6.11
CA THR A 125 -10.74 -10.35 -6.13
C THR A 125 -12.05 -10.28 -6.90
N ALA A 126 -12.14 -11.03 -7.99
CA ALA A 126 -13.24 -10.98 -8.96
C ALA A 126 -14.58 -10.70 -8.29
N ALA A 127 -15.31 -9.73 -8.85
CA ALA A 127 -16.67 -9.40 -8.45
C ALA A 127 -17.44 -10.68 -8.11
N ALA A 128 -17.94 -10.76 -6.88
CA ALA A 128 -18.83 -11.85 -6.49
C ALA A 128 -19.95 -11.96 -7.54
N PRO A 129 -20.24 -13.18 -8.05
CA PRO A 129 -21.21 -13.36 -9.11
C PRO A 129 -22.55 -12.74 -8.69
N THR A 130 -23.07 -11.88 -9.57
CA THR A 130 -24.39 -11.26 -9.49
C THR A 130 -25.41 -12.30 -9.01
N ARG A 131 -26.01 -12.03 -7.85
CA ARG A 131 -27.18 -12.76 -7.35
C ARG A 131 -28.20 -12.89 -8.49
N PRO A 132 -28.70 -14.11 -8.82
CA PRO A 132 -29.75 -14.25 -9.83
C PRO A 132 -30.97 -13.41 -9.44
N ALA A 133 -31.55 -12.75 -10.44
CA ALA A 133 -32.75 -11.94 -10.30
C ALA A 133 -33.89 -12.73 -9.62
N PRO A 134 -34.76 -12.07 -8.81
CA PRO A 134 -35.90 -12.74 -8.20
C PRO A 134 -36.84 -13.28 -9.28
N SER A 135 -37.23 -14.55 -9.14
CA SER A 135 -38.21 -15.21 -10.00
C SER A 135 -39.54 -14.44 -10.04
N PRO A 136 -40.22 -14.36 -11.20
CA PRO A 136 -41.52 -13.71 -11.28
C PRO A 136 -42.56 -14.47 -10.45
N SER A 137 -43.15 -13.79 -9.48
CA SER A 137 -44.31 -14.26 -8.73
C SER A 137 -45.53 -14.37 -9.65
N SER A 138 -46.26 -15.47 -9.47
CA SER A 138 -47.55 -15.81 -10.06
C SER A 138 -48.58 -14.67 -9.98
N GLN A 139 -49.08 -14.19 -11.12
CA GLN A 139 -50.37 -13.49 -11.17
C GLN A 139 -51.47 -14.47 -11.57
N GLY A 140 -52.43 -14.62 -10.65
CA GLY A 140 -53.65 -15.40 -10.83
C GLY A 140 -54.50 -14.88 -11.98
N LYS A 141 -54.98 -15.82 -12.80
CA LYS A 141 -55.95 -15.57 -13.85
C LYS A 141 -57.33 -15.47 -13.22
N SER A 142 -57.83 -14.25 -13.08
CA SER A 142 -59.23 -13.98 -12.76
C SER A 142 -60.12 -14.52 -13.90
N LYS A 143 -61.04 -15.43 -13.59
CA LYS A 143 -62.01 -15.99 -14.53
C LYS A 143 -63.19 -15.03 -14.65
N ARG A 144 -63.59 -14.78 -15.92
CA ARG A 144 -64.88 -14.18 -16.31
C ARG A 144 -66.06 -14.96 -15.76
#